data_AF-A0A7S3GPT9-F1
#
_entry.id   AF-A0A7S3GPT9-F1
#
_cell.length_a   1.000
_cell.length_b   1.000
_cell.length_c   1.000
_cell.angle_alpha   90.00
_cell.angle_beta   90.00
_cell.angle_gamma   90.00
#
_symmetry.space_group_name_H-M   'P 1'
#
loop_
_entity.id
_entity.type
_entity.pdbx_description
1 polymer ?
#
loop_
_entity_poly.entity_id
_entity_poly.type
_entity_poly.pdbx_seq_one_letter_code
_entity_poly.pdbx_strand_id
1 'polypeptide(L)'
;LWILTFVCVLFVRINGEAMPAPFYRALYVTSPYMTGNDVIIAQTLLKRDAAVDQSLVVDGVYGEASKKATASFQSAHKLSSTGTLDSASAQMLMDLHSQDGYTDSGFTAASMGYLYKIHIPVHVNRSVETHATLFDKDNNVLLKFKARTHGHR
;
A
#
# COMPACT_ATOMS: atom_id res chain seq x y z
N LEU A 1 -28.86 -30.65 -41.02
CA LEU A 1 -28.14 -29.48 -40.51
C LEU A 1 -28.69 -29.17 -39.11
N TRP A 2 -28.01 -29.57 -38.03
CA TRP A 2 -28.43 -29.27 -36.65
C TRP A 2 -27.52 -28.19 -36.09
N ILE A 3 -28.11 -27.05 -35.69
CA ILE A 3 -27.39 -25.92 -35.10
C ILE A 3 -27.29 -26.20 -33.60
N LEU A 4 -26.07 -26.39 -33.10
CA LEU A 4 -25.79 -26.47 -31.67
C LEU A 4 -25.68 -25.04 -31.11
N THR A 5 -26.66 -24.62 -30.31
CA THR A 5 -26.60 -23.36 -29.58
C THR A 5 -25.74 -23.55 -28.33
N PHE A 6 -24.54 -22.99 -28.31
CA PHE A 6 -23.70 -22.93 -27.12
C PHE A 6 -24.23 -21.86 -26.18
N VAL A 7 -24.85 -22.27 -25.07
CA VAL A 7 -25.14 -21.36 -23.95
C VAL A 7 -23.88 -21.32 -23.08
N CYS A 8 -23.09 -20.26 -23.23
CA CYS A 8 -21.94 -20.01 -22.37
C CYS A 8 -22.43 -19.41 -21.05
N VAL A 9 -22.59 -20.25 -20.03
CA VAL A 9 -22.86 -19.79 -18.66
C VAL A 9 -21.54 -19.30 -18.07
N LEU A 10 -21.29 -17.99 -18.13
CA LEU A 10 -20.21 -17.34 -17.41
C LEU A 10 -20.50 -17.40 -15.91
N PHE A 11 -19.90 -18.37 -15.23
CA PHE A 11 -19.82 -18.37 -13.77
C PHE A 11 -18.84 -17.27 -13.33
N VAL A 12 -19.35 -16.09 -12.96
CA VAL A 12 -18.58 -15.12 -12.17
C VAL A 12 -18.43 -15.71 -10.76
N ARG A 13 -17.23 -16.21 -10.46
CA ARG A 13 -16.83 -16.57 -9.10
C ARG A 13 -16.63 -15.26 -8.33
N ILE A 14 -17.60 -14.86 -7.51
CA ILE A 14 -17.33 -13.88 -6.45
C ILE A 14 -16.64 -14.65 -5.31
N ASN A 15 -15.33 -14.82 -5.44
CA ASN A 15 -14.51 -15.14 -4.28
C ASN A 15 -14.42 -13.85 -3.48
N GLY A 16 -15.21 -13.74 -2.41
CA GLY A 16 -15.00 -12.69 -1.41
C GLY A 16 -13.73 -13.00 -0.63
N GLU A 17 -12.57 -12.82 -1.27
CA GLU A 17 -11.29 -12.89 -0.57
C GLU A 17 -11.27 -11.81 0.51
N ALA A 18 -10.84 -12.19 1.71
CA ALA A 18 -10.75 -11.29 2.84
C ALA A 18 -9.73 -10.18 2.52
N MET A 19 -10.08 -8.93 2.83
CA MET A 19 -9.20 -7.78 2.58
C MET A 19 -7.83 -7.99 3.24
N PRO A 20 -6.72 -7.71 2.54
CA PRO A 20 -5.40 -7.83 3.13
C PRO A 20 -5.13 -6.67 4.09
N ALA A 21 -4.53 -6.97 5.24
CA ALA A 21 -4.08 -5.94 6.17
C ALA A 21 -3.10 -4.97 5.46
N PRO A 22 -3.19 -3.66 5.73
CA PRO A 22 -3.98 -3.00 6.78
C PRO A 22 -5.43 -2.65 6.36
N PHE A 23 -5.89 -3.07 5.19
CA PHE A 23 -7.26 -2.84 4.74
C PHE A 23 -8.20 -3.87 5.35
N TYR A 24 -9.37 -3.41 5.79
CA TYR A 24 -10.39 -4.25 6.44
C TYR A 24 -11.78 -4.12 5.78
N ARG A 25 -11.91 -3.23 4.79
CA ARG A 25 -13.13 -3.00 3.99
C ARG A 25 -12.74 -2.51 2.60
N ALA A 26 -13.58 -2.79 1.61
CA ALA A 26 -13.41 -2.20 0.28
C ALA A 26 -13.65 -0.69 0.32
N LEU A 27 -12.88 0.08 -0.43
CA LEU A 27 -13.02 1.55 -0.50
C LEU A 27 -13.69 1.97 -1.80
N TYR A 28 -14.75 2.74 -1.71
CA TYR A 28 -15.51 3.24 -2.86
C TYR A 28 -16.22 4.54 -2.51
N VAL A 29 -16.65 5.27 -3.54
CA VAL A 29 -17.36 6.54 -3.36
C VAL A 29 -18.74 6.28 -2.74
N THR A 30 -19.01 6.99 -1.65
CA THR A 30 -20.28 6.97 -0.89
C THR A 30 -20.69 8.39 -0.53
N SER A 31 -21.91 8.56 0.00
CA SER A 31 -22.40 9.82 0.56
C SER A 31 -22.91 9.58 1.99
N PRO A 32 -22.24 10.11 3.04
CA PRO A 32 -20.97 10.85 3.00
C PRO A 32 -19.79 9.97 2.53
N TYR A 33 -18.72 10.60 2.05
CA TYR A 33 -17.52 9.88 1.58
C TYR A 33 -16.90 9.02 2.68
N MET A 34 -16.28 7.90 2.28
CA MET A 34 -15.50 7.07 3.21
C MET A 34 -14.28 7.84 3.68
N THR A 35 -14.00 7.75 4.98
CA THR A 35 -12.82 8.36 5.61
C THR A 35 -12.13 7.38 6.54
N GLY A 36 -10.84 7.61 6.79
CA GLY A 36 -10.06 6.83 7.76
C GLY A 36 -8.60 6.60 7.37
N ASN A 37 -7.87 5.95 8.26
CA ASN A 37 -6.45 5.62 8.03
C ASN A 37 -6.25 4.64 6.87
N ASP A 38 -7.22 3.74 6.63
CA ASP A 38 -7.25 2.86 5.47
C ASP A 38 -7.29 3.65 4.15
N VAL A 39 -8.03 4.77 4.12
CA VAL A 39 -8.07 5.68 2.97
C VAL A 39 -6.73 6.41 2.79
N ILE A 40 -6.14 6.93 3.87
CA ILE A 40 -4.83 7.58 3.84
C ILE A 40 -3.76 6.62 3.32
N ILE A 41 -3.76 5.37 3.79
CA ILE A 41 -2.83 4.33 3.34
C ILE A 41 -3.05 4.06 1.85
N ALA A 42 -4.30 3.86 1.41
CA ALA A 42 -4.60 3.66 -0.01
C ALA A 42 -4.09 4.82 -0.88
N GLN A 43 -4.40 6.07 -0.53
CA GLN A 43 -3.96 7.25 -1.27
C GLN A 43 -2.43 7.35 -1.29
N THR A 44 -1.77 7.13 -0.17
CA THR A 44 -0.29 7.16 -0.06
C THR A 44 0.35 6.11 -0.97
N LEU A 45 -0.17 4.89 -0.98
CA LEU A 45 0.34 3.81 -1.83
C LEU A 45 0.00 4.04 -3.31
N LEU A 46 -1.21 4.50 -3.63
CA LEU A 46 -1.61 4.82 -5.00
C LEU A 46 -0.70 5.89 -5.61
N LYS A 47 -0.32 6.94 -4.86
CA LYS A 47 0.61 7.96 -5.35
C LYS A 47 1.97 7.42 -5.79
N ARG A 48 2.40 6.26 -5.26
CA ARG A 48 3.68 5.64 -5.63
C ARG A 48 3.63 4.98 -7.01
N ASP A 49 2.43 4.71 -7.52
CA ASP A 49 2.25 4.08 -8.81
C ASP A 49 2.38 5.09 -9.96
N ALA A 50 3.16 4.74 -10.98
CA ALA A 50 3.40 5.59 -12.14
C ALA A 50 2.15 5.84 -13.01
N ALA A 51 1.13 4.98 -12.92
CA ALA A 51 -0.12 5.16 -13.64
C ALA A 51 -1.09 6.13 -12.92
N VAL A 52 -0.79 6.51 -11.68
CA VAL A 52 -1.63 7.38 -10.86
C VAL A 52 -1.21 8.84 -11.03
N ASP A 53 -2.21 9.71 -11.17
CA ASP A 53 -2.05 11.16 -11.21
C ASP A 53 -1.42 11.69 -9.90
N GLN A 54 -0.27 12.32 -10.02
CA GLN A 54 0.52 12.82 -8.89
C GLN A 54 -0.14 13.99 -8.15
N SER A 55 -1.19 14.58 -8.75
CA SER A 55 -2.05 15.57 -8.11
C SER A 55 -3.02 14.97 -7.07
N LEU A 56 -3.13 13.64 -6.97
CA LEU A 56 -3.88 12.98 -5.90
C LEU A 56 -3.43 13.50 -4.53
N VAL A 57 -4.38 14.00 -3.75
CA VAL A 57 -4.13 14.49 -2.39
C VAL A 57 -4.34 13.34 -1.40
N VAL A 58 -3.47 13.26 -0.40
CA VAL A 58 -3.62 12.33 0.72
C VAL A 58 -4.36 13.05 1.84
N ASP A 59 -5.68 13.13 1.73
CA ASP A 59 -6.58 13.81 2.66
C ASP A 59 -7.39 12.85 3.54
N GLY A 60 -7.28 11.54 3.30
CA GLY A 60 -8.05 10.53 3.99
C GLY A 60 -9.54 10.50 3.62
N VAL A 61 -9.93 11.11 2.50
CA VAL A 61 -11.30 11.14 1.96
C VAL A 61 -11.36 10.39 0.62
N TYR A 62 -12.14 9.31 0.58
CA TYR A 62 -12.30 8.52 -0.66
C TYR A 62 -13.37 9.16 -1.57
N GLY A 63 -13.00 10.26 -2.21
CA GLY A 63 -13.81 10.96 -3.21
C GLY A 63 -13.49 10.56 -4.66
N GLU A 64 -14.01 11.32 -5.62
CA GLU A 64 -13.83 11.06 -7.06
C GLU A 64 -12.35 11.01 -7.49
N ALA A 65 -11.48 11.82 -6.89
CA ALA A 65 -10.05 11.78 -7.16
C ALA A 65 -9.42 10.42 -6.77
N SER A 66 -9.82 9.87 -5.61
CA SER A 66 -9.35 8.56 -5.14
C SER A 66 -9.90 7.44 -6.01
N LYS A 67 -11.19 7.49 -6.37
CA LYS A 67 -11.82 6.55 -7.31
C LYS A 67 -11.11 6.53 -8.66
N LYS A 68 -10.83 7.70 -9.23
CA LYS A 68 -10.09 7.84 -10.48
C LYS A 68 -8.69 7.24 -10.37
N ALA A 69 -7.95 7.55 -9.31
CA ALA A 69 -6.63 6.99 -9.05
C ALA A 69 -6.66 5.45 -8.95
N THR A 70 -7.62 4.90 -8.19
CA THR A 70 -7.82 3.45 -8.09
C THR A 70 -8.17 2.82 -9.44
N ALA A 71 -9.04 3.45 -10.23
CA ALA A 71 -9.40 2.97 -11.56
C ALA A 71 -8.18 2.96 -12.51
N SER A 72 -7.34 4.01 -12.48
CA SER A 72 -6.10 4.09 -13.25
C SER A 72 -5.11 2.99 -12.85
N PHE A 73 -4.90 2.80 -11.54
CA PHE A 73 -4.08 1.73 -11.01
C PHE A 73 -4.58 0.35 -11.48
N GLN A 74 -5.88 0.07 -11.30
CA GLN A 74 -6.48 -1.19 -11.72
C GLN A 74 -6.29 -1.44 -13.22
N SER A 75 -6.51 -0.43 -14.05
CA SER A 75 -6.32 -0.54 -15.50
C SER A 75 -4.87 -0.86 -15.88
N ALA A 76 -3.89 -0.23 -15.21
CA ALA A 76 -2.47 -0.46 -15.48
C ALA A 76 -2.03 -1.88 -15.10
N HIS A 77 -2.63 -2.45 -14.05
CA HIS A 77 -2.28 -3.77 -13.51
C HIS A 77 -3.23 -4.89 -13.93
N LYS A 78 -3.99 -4.68 -15.02
CA LYS A 78 -4.89 -5.68 -15.63
C LYS A 78 -5.98 -6.21 -14.69
N LEU A 79 -6.42 -5.37 -13.76
CA LEU A 79 -7.57 -5.59 -12.90
C LEU A 79 -8.82 -4.93 -13.52
N SER A 80 -10.00 -5.27 -13.00
CA SER A 80 -11.23 -4.59 -13.39
C SER A 80 -11.19 -3.14 -12.88
N SER A 81 -11.18 -2.18 -13.81
CA SER A 81 -11.10 -0.73 -13.53
C SER A 81 -12.44 -0.17 -13.01
N THR A 82 -12.84 -0.62 -11.83
CA THR A 82 -14.09 -0.24 -11.17
C THR A 82 -13.97 1.07 -10.39
N GLY A 83 -12.75 1.43 -9.99
CA GLY A 83 -12.49 2.51 -9.04
C GLY A 83 -12.88 2.17 -7.60
N THR A 84 -13.23 0.91 -7.32
CA THR A 84 -13.40 0.38 -5.96
C THR A 84 -12.12 -0.34 -5.57
N LEU A 85 -11.50 0.05 -4.46
CA LEU A 85 -10.36 -0.69 -3.90
C LEU A 85 -10.88 -1.95 -3.19
N ASP A 86 -11.03 -3.03 -3.95
CA ASP A 86 -11.43 -4.36 -3.47
C ASP A 86 -10.22 -5.20 -3.02
N SER A 87 -10.46 -6.45 -2.60
CA SER A 87 -9.41 -7.33 -2.07
C SER A 87 -8.28 -7.56 -3.07
N ALA A 88 -8.61 -7.84 -4.33
CA ALA A 88 -7.60 -8.07 -5.38
C ALA A 88 -6.76 -6.81 -5.65
N SER A 89 -7.41 -5.65 -5.72
CA SER A 89 -6.74 -4.37 -5.93
C SER A 89 -5.89 -3.98 -4.72
N ALA A 90 -6.38 -4.21 -3.51
CA ALA A 90 -5.65 -3.96 -2.28
C ALA A 90 -4.43 -4.87 -2.14
N GLN A 91 -4.55 -6.16 -2.49
CA GLN A 91 -3.42 -7.10 -2.48
C GLN A 91 -2.34 -6.65 -3.46
N MET A 92 -2.72 -6.36 -4.71
CA MET A 92 -1.80 -5.86 -5.73
C MET A 92 -1.13 -4.55 -5.30
N LEU A 93 -1.89 -3.62 -4.70
CA LEU A 93 -1.37 -2.35 -4.20
C LEU A 93 -0.34 -2.56 -3.10
N MET A 94 -0.58 -3.52 -2.19
CA MET A 94 0.36 -3.87 -1.13
C MET A 94 1.62 -4.54 -1.68
N ASP A 95 1.47 -5.49 -2.60
CA ASP A 95 2.60 -6.24 -3.16
C ASP A 95 3.57 -5.32 -3.91
N LEU A 96 3.05 -4.33 -4.63
CA LEU A 96 3.86 -3.41 -5.42
C LEU A 96 4.41 -2.23 -4.62
N HIS A 97 3.61 -1.67 -3.70
CA HIS A 97 3.89 -0.33 -3.16
C HIS A 97 4.06 -0.28 -1.65
N SER A 98 3.84 -1.37 -0.92
CA SER A 98 4.01 -1.37 0.54
C SER A 98 5.48 -1.30 0.98
N GLN A 99 6.40 -1.72 0.11
CA GLN A 99 7.84 -1.47 0.23
C GLN A 99 8.15 -0.15 -0.48
N ASP A 100 8.65 0.84 0.25
CA ASP A 100 9.06 2.13 -0.35
C ASP A 100 10.40 2.07 -1.09
N GLY A 101 11.02 0.89 -1.13
CA GLY A 101 12.32 0.66 -1.75
C GLY A 101 13.46 1.43 -1.07
N TYR A 102 13.20 2.05 0.09
CA TYR A 102 14.20 2.84 0.77
C TYR A 102 15.29 1.92 1.31
N THR A 103 16.48 2.04 0.72
CA THR A 103 17.70 1.45 1.23
C THR A 103 18.44 2.51 2.02
N ASP A 104 18.95 2.16 3.21
CA ASP A 104 19.85 3.07 3.91
C ASP A 104 21.04 3.35 2.98
N SER A 105 21.15 4.62 2.58
CA SER A 105 22.24 5.14 1.75
C SER A 105 23.64 4.88 2.32
N GLY A 106 23.74 4.48 3.59
CA GLY A 106 24.99 4.21 4.27
C GLY A 106 25.69 5.49 4.75
N PHE A 107 25.15 6.67 4.44
CA PHE A 107 25.66 7.95 4.91
C PHE A 107 25.74 7.97 6.44
N THR A 108 26.78 8.64 6.94
CA THR A 108 26.98 8.83 8.36
C THR A 108 26.09 9.98 8.85
N ALA A 109 25.73 10.00 10.13
CA ALA A 109 25.00 11.14 10.65
C ALA A 109 25.83 12.43 10.48
N ALA A 110 27.16 12.34 10.63
CA ALA A 110 28.09 13.44 10.42
C ALA A 110 28.02 14.04 9.01
N SER A 111 27.87 13.23 7.95
CA SER A 111 27.80 13.74 6.58
C SER A 111 26.53 14.54 6.28
N MET A 112 25.54 14.46 7.18
CA MET A 112 24.31 15.25 7.13
C MET A 112 24.24 16.32 8.23
N GLY A 113 25.32 16.51 9.01
CA GLY A 113 25.37 17.47 10.12
C GLY A 113 24.66 17.01 11.40
N TYR A 114 24.34 15.72 11.52
CA TYR A 114 23.68 15.13 12.67
C TYR A 114 24.68 14.41 13.59
N LEU A 115 24.31 14.27 14.87
CA LEU A 115 25.12 13.59 15.88
C LEU A 115 24.84 12.08 15.99
N TYR A 116 23.68 11.65 15.51
CA TYR A 116 23.22 10.26 15.58
C TYR A 116 22.20 9.99 14.47
N LYS A 117 22.04 8.72 14.10
CA LYS A 117 20.94 8.27 13.23
C LYS A 117 20.25 7.03 13.78
N ILE A 118 18.94 6.91 13.57
CA ILE A 118 18.14 5.72 13.92
C ILE A 118 17.78 5.00 12.63
N HIS A 119 18.14 3.74 12.52
CA HIS A 119 17.75 2.85 11.44
C HIS A 119 16.69 1.87 11.93
N ILE A 120 15.53 1.87 11.29
CA ILE A 120 14.43 0.93 11.55
C ILE A 120 14.22 0.13 10.27
N PRO A 121 14.64 -1.15 10.21
CA PRO A 121 14.43 -1.95 9.02
C PRO A 121 12.94 -2.23 8.83
N VAL A 122 12.46 -2.09 7.60
CA VAL A 122 11.10 -2.46 7.21
C VAL A 122 11.17 -3.84 6.54
N HIS A 123 10.46 -4.81 7.11
CA HIS A 123 10.42 -6.17 6.57
C HIS A 123 9.17 -6.39 5.71
N VAL A 124 9.31 -7.12 4.61
CA VAL A 124 8.17 -7.59 3.79
C VAL A 124 7.26 -8.48 4.63
N ASN A 125 7.84 -9.42 5.38
CA ASN A 125 7.11 -10.19 6.38
C ASN A 125 6.90 -9.33 7.63
N ARG A 126 5.69 -8.77 7.76
CA ARG A 126 5.30 -7.89 8.88
C ARG A 126 5.05 -8.63 10.20
N SER A 127 5.16 -9.96 10.22
CA SER A 127 5.11 -10.77 11.44
C SER A 127 6.48 -10.90 12.14
N VAL A 128 7.54 -10.35 11.55
CA VAL A 128 8.90 -10.42 12.11
C VAL A 128 9.12 -9.29 13.12
N GLU A 129 9.71 -9.65 14.26
CA GLU A 129 10.10 -8.67 15.28
C GLU A 129 11.17 -7.71 14.76
N THR A 130 10.82 -6.43 14.68
CA THR A 130 11.71 -5.40 14.15
C THR A 130 12.65 -4.87 15.24
N HIS A 131 13.95 -4.89 14.96
CA HIS A 131 14.97 -4.29 15.82
C HIS A 131 15.53 -3.02 15.16
N ALA A 132 15.34 -1.88 15.81
CA ALA A 132 15.97 -0.63 15.42
C ALA A 132 17.39 -0.55 15.95
N THR A 133 18.24 0.17 15.22
CA THR A 133 19.64 0.44 15.60
C THR A 133 19.86 1.94 15.69
N LEU A 134 20.34 2.41 16.84
CA LEU A 134 20.86 3.76 17.03
C LEU A 134 22.37 3.73 16.72
N PHE A 135 22.78 4.61 15.82
CA PHE A 135 24.17 4.83 15.45
C PHE A 135 24.65 6.19 15.93
N ASP A 136 25.93 6.30 16.26
CA ASP A 136 26.59 7.59 16.44
C ASP A 136 26.86 8.29 15.09
N LYS A 137 27.56 9.42 15.16
CA LYS A 137 27.88 10.23 13.99
C LYS A 137 28.77 9.53 12.95
N ASP A 138 29.49 8.47 13.33
CA ASP A 138 30.47 7.75 12.51
C ASP A 138 29.97 6.34 12.12
N ASN A 139 28.66 6.06 12.31
CA ASN A 139 28.00 4.76 12.09
C ASN A 139 28.41 3.64 13.07
N ASN A 140 29.00 3.96 14.23
CA ASN A 140 29.17 2.95 15.27
C ASN A 140 27.84 2.69 15.96
N VAL A 141 27.57 1.41 16.27
CA VAL A 141 26.33 1.02 16.97
C VAL A 141 26.40 1.48 18.43
N LEU A 142 25.45 2.32 18.83
CA LEU A 142 25.27 2.74 20.22
C LEU A 142 24.28 1.85 20.97
N LEU A 143 23.15 1.50 20.32
CA LEU A 143 22.08 0.72 20.93
C LEU A 143 21.28 -0.04 19.86
N LYS A 144 20.91 -1.29 20.20
CA LYS A 144 19.87 -2.04 19.48
C LYS A 144 18.66 -2.21 20.38
N PHE A 145 17.48 -1.91 19.88
CA PHE A 145 16.25 -1.99 20.66
C PHE A 145 15.08 -2.47 19.80
N LYS A 146 14.12 -3.13 20.46
CA LYS A 146 12.89 -3.58 19.80
C LYS A 146 12.06 -2.36 19.39
N ALA A 147 11.81 -2.23 18.09
CA ALA A 147 10.92 -1.23 17.55
C ALA A 147 9.53 -1.84 17.35
N ARG A 148 8.54 -1.31 18.05
CA ARG A 148 7.13 -1.65 17.77
C ARG A 148 6.65 -0.79 16.61
N THR A 149 6.91 -1.26 15.40
CA THR A 149 6.28 -0.72 14.20
C THR A 149 4.81 -1.12 14.25
N HIS A 150 3.90 -0.15 14.26
CA HIS A 150 2.46 -0.44 14.30
C HIS A 150 2.02 -0.89 12.90
N GLY A 151 2.12 -2.20 12.61
CA GLY A 151 1.24 -2.86 11.65
C GLY A 151 -0.04 -3.23 12.39
N HIS A 152 -1.20 -2.83 11.89
CA HIS A 152 -2.48 -3.12 12.54
C HIS A 152 -2.63 -4.63 12.77
N ARG A 153 -3.01 -5.02 14.00
CA ARG A 153 -3.25 -6.42 14.39
C ARG A 153 -4.54 -6.95 13.76
#